data_AF-A0A6G9IZZ2-F1
#
_entry.id   AF-A0A6G9IZZ2-F1
#
_cell.length_a   1.000
_cell.length_b   1.000
_cell.length_c   1.000
_cell.angle_alpha   90.00
_cell.angle_beta   90.00
_cell.angle_gamma   90.00
#
_symmetry.space_group_name_H-M   'P 1'
#
loop_
_entity.id
_entity.type
_entity.pdbx_description
1 polymer ?
#
loop_
_entity_poly.entity_id
_entity_poly.type
_entity_poly.pdbx_seq_one_letter_code
_entity_poly.pdbx_strand_id
1 'polypeptide(L)'
;MTITEFLHHLDTHNIDIWVQDSEIFIRMDTNIPLPDMNKEKKALKMRLLNNQFAKQRGWLVGNFGEIYCYQYSDSGYIFIERNPDESVNIYRCKFDLYGKPTNIKGYHDGISFSEAYQKAKAFLDWFYAKNPKLKRGTY
;
A
#
# COMPACT_ATOMS: atom_id res chain seq x y z
N MET A 1 -1.29 -19.99 6.76
CA MET A 1 -0.38 -19.10 6.05
C MET A 1 -1.19 -17.87 5.73
N THR A 2 -0.74 -16.69 6.14
CA THR A 2 -1.39 -15.42 5.81
C THR A 2 -1.03 -15.00 4.38
N ILE A 3 -1.78 -14.06 3.81
CA ILE A 3 -1.48 -13.47 2.49
C ILE A 3 -0.08 -12.84 2.46
N THR A 4 0.30 -12.17 3.54
CA THR A 4 1.65 -11.60 3.72
C THR A 4 2.71 -12.70 3.63
N GLU A 5 2.57 -13.77 4.43
CA GLU A 5 3.51 -14.91 4.40
C GLU A 5 3.57 -15.56 3.02
N PHE A 6 2.43 -15.70 2.35
CA PHE A 6 2.35 -16.25 1.00
C PHE A 6 3.10 -15.38 -0.01
N LEU A 7 2.87 -14.07 -0.02
CA LEU A 7 3.51 -13.14 -0.96
C LEU A 7 5.02 -13.09 -0.75
N HIS A 8 5.47 -13.06 0.50
CA HIS A 8 6.88 -13.18 0.83
C HIS A 8 7.46 -14.53 0.41
N HIS A 9 6.73 -15.64 0.57
CA HIS A 9 7.15 -16.95 0.10
C HIS A 9 7.28 -17.01 -1.44
N LEU A 10 6.41 -16.34 -2.20
CA LEU A 10 6.56 -16.27 -3.65
C LEU A 10 7.85 -15.54 -4.04
N ASP A 11 8.11 -14.40 -3.40
CA ASP A 11 9.29 -13.59 -3.64
C ASP A 11 10.60 -14.34 -3.35
N THR A 12 10.67 -15.09 -2.24
CA THR A 12 11.85 -15.90 -1.92
C THR A 12 12.14 -17.01 -2.93
N HIS A 13 11.16 -17.37 -3.77
CA HIS A 13 11.29 -18.37 -4.82
C HIS A 13 11.32 -17.77 -6.24
N ASN A 14 11.48 -16.43 -6.36
CA ASN A 14 11.45 -15.71 -7.65
C ASN A 14 10.17 -16.00 -8.46
N ILE A 15 9.03 -16.05 -7.77
CA ILE A 15 7.72 -16.22 -8.38
C ILE A 15 7.04 -14.85 -8.44
N ASP A 16 6.82 -14.36 -9.66
CA ASP A 16 6.08 -13.12 -9.86
C ASP A 16 4.58 -13.39 -9.82
N ILE A 17 3.85 -12.51 -9.14
CA ILE A 17 2.38 -12.53 -9.10
C ILE A 17 1.83 -11.13 -9.34
N TRP A 18 0.83 -11.02 -10.21
CA TRP A 18 0.16 -9.77 -10.49
C TRP A 18 -1.31 -9.97 -10.83
N VAL A 19 -2.03 -8.86 -10.96
CA VAL A 19 -3.40 -8.83 -11.43
C VAL A 19 -3.47 -8.05 -12.73
N GLN A 20 -4.20 -8.57 -13.71
CA GLN A 20 -4.50 -7.90 -14.97
C GLN A 20 -5.93 -8.29 -15.38
N ASP A 21 -6.74 -7.34 -15.86
CA ASP A 21 -8.12 -7.60 -16.30
C ASP A 21 -9.00 -8.36 -15.27
N SER A 22 -8.76 -8.12 -13.98
CA SER A 22 -9.39 -8.84 -12.87
C SER A 22 -9.06 -10.33 -12.79
N GLU A 23 -7.97 -10.79 -13.38
CA GLU A 23 -7.43 -12.13 -13.25
C GLU A 23 -6.06 -12.11 -12.56
N ILE A 24 -5.76 -13.15 -11.80
CA ILE A 24 -4.45 -13.31 -11.15
C ILE A 24 -3.54 -14.07 -12.11
N PHE A 25 -2.39 -13.51 -12.39
CA PHE A 25 -1.35 -14.12 -13.20
C PHE A 25 -0.15 -14.44 -12.32
N ILE A 26 0.48 -15.57 -12.61
CA ILE A 26 1.67 -16.04 -11.92
C ILE A 26 2.69 -16.43 -12.97
N ARG A 27 3.92 -15.95 -12.81
CA ARG A 27 5.07 -16.37 -13.61
C ARG A 27 6.07 -17.03 -12.68
N MET A 28 6.58 -18.18 -13.11
CA MET A 28 7.61 -18.91 -12.40
C MET A 28 8.70 -19.27 -13.40
N ASP A 29 9.96 -19.03 -13.02
CA ASP A 29 11.10 -19.51 -13.79
C ASP A 29 11.45 -20.98 -13.45
N THR A 30 10.88 -21.51 -12.36
CA THR A 30 11.08 -22.89 -11.89
C THR A 30 9.75 -23.56 -11.54
N ASN A 31 9.69 -24.89 -11.71
CA ASN A 31 8.46 -25.65 -11.50
C ASN A 31 8.28 -26.04 -10.02
N ILE A 32 8.09 -25.02 -9.16
CA ILE A 32 7.91 -25.19 -7.71
C ILE A 32 6.42 -25.32 -7.39
N PRO A 33 6.00 -26.29 -6.57
CA PRO A 33 4.61 -26.38 -6.13
C PRO A 33 4.17 -25.13 -5.38
N LEU A 34 3.10 -24.50 -5.84
CA LEU A 34 2.49 -23.38 -5.11
C LEU A 34 1.75 -23.88 -3.86
N PRO A 35 1.82 -23.13 -2.74
CA PRO A 35 0.90 -23.31 -1.63
C PRO A 35 -0.57 -23.21 -2.06
N ASP A 36 -1.46 -24.02 -1.49
CA ASP A 36 -2.90 -23.92 -1.76
C ASP A 36 -3.46 -22.62 -1.16
N MET A 37 -4.00 -21.76 -2.03
CA MET A 37 -4.55 -20.46 -1.70
C MET A 37 -6.04 -20.35 -2.04
N ASN A 38 -6.74 -21.45 -2.31
CA ASN A 38 -8.14 -21.38 -2.71
C ASN A 38 -9.04 -20.64 -1.71
N LYS A 39 -8.71 -20.71 -0.41
CA LYS A 39 -9.45 -20.00 0.66
C LYS A 39 -9.19 -18.49 0.68
N GLU A 40 -8.03 -18.04 0.22
CA GLU A 40 -7.58 -16.64 0.33
C GLU A 40 -7.53 -15.91 -1.02
N LYS A 41 -7.82 -16.60 -2.13
CA LYS A 41 -7.74 -16.08 -3.51
C LYS A 41 -8.46 -14.73 -3.70
N LYS A 42 -9.63 -14.55 -3.06
CA LYS A 42 -10.37 -13.28 -3.13
C LYS A 42 -9.62 -12.14 -2.45
N ALA A 43 -9.09 -12.37 -1.25
CA ALA A 43 -8.37 -11.35 -0.50
C ALA A 43 -7.01 -11.04 -1.14
N LEU A 44 -6.30 -12.05 -1.64
CA LEU A 44 -5.09 -11.89 -2.45
C LEU A 44 -5.35 -11.01 -3.68
N LYS A 45 -6.40 -11.30 -4.45
CA LYS A 45 -6.80 -10.49 -5.60
C LYS A 45 -7.05 -9.04 -5.20
N MET A 46 -7.80 -8.81 -4.11
CA MET A 46 -8.07 -7.47 -3.60
C MET A 46 -6.79 -6.73 -3.22
N ARG A 47 -5.83 -7.43 -2.61
CA ARG A 47 -4.53 -6.84 -2.24
C ARG A 47 -3.72 -6.43 -3.48
N LEU A 48 -3.63 -7.29 -4.48
CA LEU A 48 -2.96 -6.97 -5.75
C LEU A 48 -3.64 -5.80 -6.47
N LEU A 49 -4.97 -5.75 -6.47
CA LEU A 49 -5.73 -4.62 -7.03
C LEU A 49 -5.49 -3.32 -6.28
N ASN A 50 -5.45 -3.35 -4.94
CA ASN A 50 -5.10 -2.18 -4.13
C ASN A 50 -3.69 -1.67 -4.44
N ASN A 51 -2.73 -2.59 -4.61
CA ASN A 51 -1.35 -2.26 -4.97
C ASN A 51 -1.27 -1.57 -6.34
N GLN A 52 -1.93 -2.14 -7.35
CA GLN A 52 -1.99 -1.54 -8.68
C GLN A 52 -2.66 -0.15 -8.63
N PHE A 53 -3.80 -0.05 -7.93
CA PHE A 53 -4.54 1.18 -7.75
C PHE A 53 -3.70 2.28 -7.11
N ALA A 54 -2.96 1.94 -6.05
CA ALA A 54 -2.08 2.85 -5.32
C ALA A 54 -0.93 3.35 -6.21
N LYS A 55 -0.23 2.42 -6.89
CA LYS A 55 0.87 2.75 -7.82
C LYS A 55 0.43 3.71 -8.93
N GLN A 56 -0.74 3.46 -9.54
CA GLN A 56 -1.31 4.35 -10.57
C GLN A 56 -1.60 5.77 -10.07
N ARG A 57 -1.64 6.00 -8.76
CA ARG A 57 -1.92 7.29 -8.12
C ARG A 57 -0.69 7.90 -7.45
N GLY A 58 0.50 7.39 -7.77
CA GLY A 58 1.76 7.91 -7.25
C GLY A 58 2.03 7.54 -5.80
N TRP A 59 1.37 6.51 -5.27
CA TRP A 59 1.76 5.93 -3.97
C TRP A 59 2.90 4.95 -4.17
N LEU A 60 3.89 5.02 -3.28
CA LEU A 60 4.87 3.96 -3.11
C LEU A 60 4.20 2.80 -2.40
N VAL A 61 4.38 1.59 -2.93
CA VAL A 61 3.89 0.36 -2.32
C VAL A 61 5.11 -0.38 -1.77
N GLY A 62 5.22 -0.42 -0.45
CA GLY A 62 6.24 -1.17 0.25
C GLY A 62 5.86 -2.65 0.36
N ASN A 63 6.87 -3.51 0.22
CA ASN A 63 6.74 -4.96 0.19
C ASN A 63 5.68 -5.39 -0.86
N PHE A 64 4.65 -6.12 -0.45
CA PHE A 64 3.56 -6.61 -1.27
C PHE A 64 2.21 -5.96 -0.87
N GLY A 65 2.23 -4.70 -0.42
CA GLY A 65 1.02 -3.98 0.00
C GLY A 65 0.77 -3.98 1.51
N GLU A 66 1.81 -4.28 2.28
CA GLU A 66 1.87 -4.10 3.73
C GLU A 66 1.85 -2.61 4.07
N ILE A 67 2.52 -1.79 3.26
CA ILE A 67 2.66 -0.34 3.50
C ILE A 67 2.42 0.39 2.18
N TYR A 68 1.59 1.43 2.23
CA TYR A 68 1.45 2.41 1.17
C TYR A 68 1.90 3.76 1.68
N CYS A 69 2.78 4.43 0.94
CA CYS A 69 3.37 5.71 1.33
C CYS A 69 3.14 6.75 0.23
N TYR A 70 2.74 7.96 0.62
CA TYR A 70 2.60 9.10 -0.28
C TYR A 70 3.29 10.32 0.30
N GLN A 71 4.28 10.84 -0.42
CA GLN A 71 4.98 12.07 -0.07
C GLN A 71 4.22 13.28 -0.60
N TYR A 72 3.70 14.12 0.30
CA TYR A 72 2.93 15.32 -0.07
C TYR A 72 3.73 16.62 0.08
N SER A 73 4.93 16.56 0.67
CA SER A 73 5.91 17.65 0.76
C SER A 73 7.30 17.07 1.05
N ASP A 74 8.35 17.88 0.98
CA ASP A 74 9.76 17.47 1.21
C ASP A 74 9.98 16.63 2.47
N SER A 75 9.21 16.89 3.54
CA SER A 75 9.29 16.13 4.79
C SER A 75 8.00 15.41 5.16
N GLY A 76 6.89 15.62 4.45
CA GLY A 76 5.55 15.20 4.88
C GLY A 76 5.04 13.99 4.12
N TYR A 77 4.59 12.97 4.87
CA TYR A 77 4.16 11.68 4.33
C TYR A 77 2.82 11.23 4.91
N ILE A 78 2.03 10.53 4.09
CA ILE A 78 0.87 9.75 4.53
C ILE A 78 1.22 8.28 4.38
N PHE A 79 0.88 7.50 5.39
CA PHE A 79 1.03 6.06 5.42
C PHE A 79 -0.35 5.41 5.52
N ILE A 80 -0.52 4.33 4.79
CA ILE A 80 -1.57 3.33 5.01
C ILE A 80 -0.85 2.02 5.30
N GLU A 81 -1.02 1.46 6.49
CA GLU A 81 -0.34 0.25 6.94
C GLU A 81 -1.35 -0.86 7.17
N ARG A 82 -1.04 -2.05 6.68
CA ARG A 82 -1.93 -3.20 6.76
C ARG A 82 -1.68 -4.00 8.02
N ASN A 83 -2.76 -4.30 8.73
CA ASN A 83 -2.79 -5.16 9.89
C ASN A 83 -2.87 -6.64 9.46
N PRO A 84 -2.56 -7.59 10.36
CA PRO A 84 -2.65 -9.02 10.07
C PRO A 84 -4.05 -9.52 9.65
N ASP A 85 -5.10 -8.80 10.02
CA ASP A 85 -6.50 -9.10 9.67
C ASP A 85 -6.95 -8.45 8.34
N GLU A 86 -6.00 -7.93 7.55
CA GLU A 86 -6.19 -7.21 6.28
C GLU A 86 -6.86 -5.83 6.38
N SER A 87 -7.29 -5.42 7.58
CA SER A 87 -7.63 -4.02 7.85
C SER A 87 -6.39 -3.14 7.74
N VAL A 88 -6.58 -1.83 7.69
CA VAL A 88 -5.47 -0.88 7.61
C VAL A 88 -5.59 0.23 8.64
N ASN A 89 -4.43 0.74 9.05
CA ASN A 89 -4.31 1.98 9.78
C ASN A 89 -3.87 3.08 8.81
N ILE A 90 -4.37 4.30 8.97
CA ILE A 90 -3.90 5.46 8.21
C ILE A 90 -3.41 6.53 9.15
N TYR A 91 -2.29 7.15 8.81
CA TYR A 91 -1.78 8.31 9.51
C TYR A 91 -0.91 9.16 8.60
N ARG A 92 -0.63 10.38 9.03
CA ARG A 92 0.38 11.25 8.41
C ARG A 92 1.45 11.61 9.42
N CYS A 93 2.66 11.81 8.96
CA CYS A 93 3.75 12.31 9.78
C CYS A 93 4.64 13.26 8.96
N LYS A 94 5.64 13.82 9.63
CA LYS A 94 6.78 14.47 8.99
C LYS A 94 8.07 13.80 9.41
N PHE A 95 9.09 13.79 8.59
CA PHE A 95 10.43 13.40 8.99
C PHE A 95 11.31 14.62 9.23
N ASP A 96 12.11 14.59 10.29
CA ASP A 96 13.15 15.60 10.53
C ASP A 96 14.39 15.32 9.66
N LEU A 97 15.42 16.17 9.79
CA LEU A 97 16.67 16.04 9.04
C LEU A 97 17.45 14.75 9.36
N TYR A 98 17.11 14.05 10.45
CA TYR A 98 17.71 12.78 10.86
C TYR A 98 16.83 11.58 10.48
N GLY A 99 15.76 11.80 9.70
CA GLY A 99 14.83 10.75 9.30
C GLY A 99 13.97 10.24 10.45
N LYS A 100 13.81 11.00 11.54
CA LYS A 100 12.91 10.61 12.64
C LYS A 100 11.49 11.12 12.39
N PRO A 101 10.47 10.27 12.58
CA PRO A 101 9.09 10.68 12.44
C PRO A 101 8.69 11.64 13.56
N THR A 102 8.02 12.72 13.17
CA THR A 102 7.52 13.80 14.01
C THR A 102 6.09 14.15 13.61
N ASN A 103 5.34 14.80 14.50
CA ASN A 103 4.00 15.33 14.21
C ASN A 103 3.03 14.29 13.61
N ILE A 104 3.05 13.07 14.15
CA ILE A 104 2.16 11.99 13.74
C ILE A 104 0.72 12.41 14.06
N LYS A 105 -0.16 12.39 13.05
CA LYS A 105 -1.55 12.88 13.13
C LYS A 105 -2.50 12.02 12.30
N GLY A 106 -3.79 12.09 12.64
CA GLY A 106 -4.86 11.49 11.84
C GLY A 106 -4.84 9.96 11.84
N TYR A 107 -4.40 9.37 12.96
CA TYR A 107 -4.37 7.94 13.19
C TYR A 107 -5.80 7.40 13.26
N HIS A 108 -6.18 6.57 12.28
CA HIS A 108 -7.43 5.83 12.26
C HIS A 108 -7.11 4.35 12.06
N ASP A 109 -7.63 3.51 12.94
CA ASP A 109 -7.23 2.12 13.03
C ASP A 109 -8.31 1.16 12.57
N GLY A 110 -7.88 0.04 12.00
CA GLY A 110 -8.76 -1.09 11.71
C GLY A 110 -9.82 -0.80 10.64
N ILE A 111 -9.56 0.12 9.72
CA ILE A 111 -10.51 0.49 8.65
C ILE A 111 -10.21 -0.25 7.35
N SER A 112 -11.13 -0.17 6.38
CA SER A 112 -10.88 -0.74 5.05
C SER A 112 -9.87 0.11 4.26
N PHE A 113 -9.13 -0.53 3.33
CA PHE A 113 -8.22 0.19 2.43
C PHE A 113 -8.92 1.32 1.65
N SER A 114 -10.13 1.06 1.16
CA SER A 114 -10.93 2.08 0.44
C SER A 114 -11.21 3.29 1.33
N GLU A 115 -11.60 3.06 2.58
CA GLU A 115 -11.88 4.15 3.52
C GLU A 115 -10.60 4.93 3.87
N ALA A 116 -9.49 4.24 4.15
CA ALA A 116 -8.20 4.86 4.38
C ALA A 116 -7.77 5.73 3.19
N TYR A 117 -7.89 5.20 1.97
CA TYR A 117 -7.59 5.96 0.75
C TYR A 117 -8.47 7.21 0.61
N GLN A 118 -9.77 7.14 0.89
CA GLN A 118 -10.64 8.32 0.86
C GLN A 118 -10.24 9.37 1.89
N LYS A 119 -9.88 8.97 3.12
CA LYS A 119 -9.36 9.88 4.15
C LYS A 119 -8.05 10.53 3.70
N ALA A 120 -7.12 9.77 3.11
CA ALA A 120 -5.89 10.30 2.55
C ALA A 120 -6.17 11.32 1.44
N LYS A 121 -7.05 10.96 0.49
CA LYS A 121 -7.44 11.83 -0.62
C LYS A 121 -8.05 13.14 -0.12
N ALA A 122 -8.98 13.10 0.83
CA ALA A 122 -9.59 14.31 1.39
C ALA A 122 -8.56 15.23 2.04
N PHE A 123 -7.59 14.66 2.78
CA PHE A 123 -6.49 15.44 3.33
C PHE A 123 -5.61 16.04 2.23
N LEU A 124 -5.24 15.28 1.21
CA LEU A 124 -4.43 15.78 0.08
C LEU A 124 -5.16 16.89 -0.69
N ASP A 125 -6.46 16.72 -0.96
CA ASP A 125 -7.32 17.74 -1.58
C ASP A 125 -7.26 19.05 -0.77
N TRP A 126 -7.48 18.98 0.54
CA TRP A 126 -7.37 20.15 1.43
C TRP A 126 -5.96 20.74 1.45
N PHE A 127 -4.93 19.90 1.55
CA PHE A 127 -3.54 20.32 1.69
C PHE A 127 -3.07 21.09 0.46
N TYR A 128 -3.30 20.56 -0.73
CA TYR A 128 -2.91 21.22 -1.98
C TYR A 128 -3.76 22.47 -2.26
N ALA A 129 -5.04 22.48 -1.87
CA ALA A 129 -5.85 23.69 -1.94
C ALA A 129 -5.29 24.84 -1.06
N LYS A 130 -4.67 24.50 0.07
CA LYS A 130 -4.01 25.48 0.96
C LYS A 130 -2.57 25.80 0.55
N ASN A 131 -1.94 24.96 -0.27
CA ASN A 131 -0.53 25.09 -0.67
C ASN A 131 -0.39 24.99 -2.19
N PRO A 132 -0.90 25.96 -2.97
CA PRO A 132 -1.00 25.86 -4.44
C PRO A 132 0.35 25.81 -5.16
N LYS A 133 1.45 26.15 -4.46
CA LYS A 133 2.82 26.03 -4.99
C LYS A 133 3.31 24.58 -5.02
N LEU A 134 2.74 23.71 -4.19
CA LEU A 134 3.05 22.28 -4.14
C LEU A 134 2.16 21.53 -5.13
N LYS A 135 2.75 20.64 -5.94
CA LYS A 135 2.01 19.82 -6.90
C LYS A 135 1.93 18.37 -6.41
N ARG A 136 0.95 17.63 -6.94
CA ARG A 136 0.84 16.17 -6.72
C ARG A 136 1.96 15.46 -7.47
N GLY A 137 2.58 14.47 -6.81
CA GLY A 137 3.55 13.57 -7.44
C GLY A 137 4.87 14.22 -7.88
N THR A 138 5.24 15.37 -7.32
CA THR A 138 6.54 16.02 -7.58
C THR A 138 7.64 15.62 -6.59
N TYR A 139 7.41 14.57 -5.78
CA TYR A 139 8.29 14.12 -4.71
C TYR A 139 8.38 12.61 -4.70
#